data_AF-U6DB71-F1
#
_entry.id   AF-U6DB71-F1
#
_cell.length_a   1.000
_cell.length_b   1.000
_cell.length_c   1.000
_cell.angle_alpha   90.00
_cell.angle_beta   90.00
_cell.angle_gamma   90.00
#
_symmetry.space_group_name_H-M   'P 1'
#
loop_
_entity.id
_entity.type
_entity.pdbx_description
1 polymer ?
#
loop_
_entity_poly.entity_id
_entity_poly.type
_entity_poly.pdbx_seq_one_letter_code
_entity_poly.pdbx_strand_id
1 'polypeptide(L)'
;GVIEWILGKKDAMWIGFITRSVLENSTSYEEAKNILTKTKILAPAYFILGGNKTGEGCVITRDRKQSLDVYELNTKQDRWYVVQTNYDRWKSPFFLDDRRTPAKMCLNQTTQENISFATMYDVLSTKPVLNKLTVFTTLMDVTKGQYETYLRDCPDPCIGW
;
A
#
# COMPACT_ATOMS: atom_id res chain seq x y z
N GLY A 1 -12.10 18.55 -7.83
CA GLY A 1 -11.64 17.21 -8.18
C GLY A 1 -11.83 17.05 -9.65
N VAL A 2 -12.45 15.96 -10.08
CA VAL A 2 -12.82 15.73 -11.48
C VAL A 2 -13.68 16.88 -12.04
N ILE A 3 -14.63 17.43 -11.27
CA ILE A 3 -15.43 18.58 -11.71
C ILE A 3 -14.56 19.82 -11.97
N GLU A 4 -13.64 20.18 -11.07
CA GLU A 4 -12.70 21.30 -11.27
C GLU A 4 -11.84 21.09 -12.52
N TRP A 5 -11.44 19.85 -12.80
CA TRP A 5 -10.67 19.48 -14.00
C TRP A 5 -11.47 19.70 -15.29
N ILE A 6 -12.73 19.28 -15.31
CA ILE A 6 -13.67 19.51 -16.43
C ILE A 6 -13.88 21.01 -16.65
N LEU A 7 -13.97 21.79 -15.58
CA LEU A 7 -14.13 23.24 -15.61
C LEU A 7 -12.81 24.02 -15.89
N GLY A 8 -11.73 23.32 -16.27
CA GLY A 8 -10.50 23.93 -16.78
C GLY A 8 -9.36 24.08 -15.76
N LYS A 9 -9.57 23.76 -14.47
CA LYS A 9 -8.49 23.78 -13.47
C LYS A 9 -7.68 22.48 -13.53
N LYS A 10 -6.63 22.47 -14.35
CA LYS A 10 -5.82 21.29 -14.68
C LYS A 10 -4.49 21.19 -13.92
N ASP A 11 -4.46 21.60 -12.65
CA ASP A 11 -3.25 21.65 -11.80
C ASP A 11 -3.02 20.39 -10.95
N ALA A 12 -3.70 19.28 -11.24
CA ALA A 12 -3.63 18.02 -10.48
C ALA A 12 -3.41 16.81 -11.38
N MET A 13 -2.69 15.80 -10.89
CA MET A 13 -2.42 14.58 -11.65
C MET A 13 -3.45 13.48 -11.36
N TRP A 14 -3.69 12.63 -12.36
CA TRP A 14 -4.42 11.38 -12.19
C TRP A 14 -3.56 10.39 -11.39
N ILE A 15 -4.16 9.62 -10.47
CA ILE A 15 -3.43 8.74 -9.54
C ILE A 15 -2.57 7.71 -10.28
N GLY A 16 -3.12 7.06 -11.31
CA GLY A 16 -2.37 6.13 -12.14
C GLY A 16 -1.20 6.79 -12.87
N PHE A 17 -1.39 8.02 -13.37
CA PHE A 17 -0.36 8.73 -14.13
C PHE A 17 0.77 9.25 -13.25
N ILE A 18 0.49 9.76 -12.05
CA ILE A 18 1.57 10.15 -11.13
C ILE A 18 2.35 8.93 -10.66
N THR A 19 1.68 7.82 -10.37
CA THR A 19 2.35 6.56 -9.99
C THR A 19 3.26 6.07 -11.12
N ARG A 20 2.78 6.08 -12.36
CA ARG A 20 3.58 5.74 -13.54
C ARG A 20 4.77 6.69 -13.72
N SER A 21 4.56 8.00 -13.61
CA SER A 21 5.62 8.99 -13.75
C SER A 21 6.72 8.81 -12.70
N VAL A 22 6.35 8.48 -11.45
CA VAL A 22 7.30 8.21 -10.37
C VAL A 22 8.10 6.94 -10.65
N LEU A 23 7.43 5.85 -11.05
CA LEU A 23 8.10 4.59 -11.38
C LEU A 23 9.04 4.72 -12.59
N GLU A 24 8.72 5.59 -13.55
CA GLU A 24 9.48 5.76 -14.78
C GLU A 24 10.66 6.74 -14.63
N ASN A 25 10.51 7.80 -13.84
CA ASN A 25 11.45 8.93 -13.84
C ASN A 25 12.13 9.21 -12.49
N SER A 26 11.55 8.79 -11.35
CA SER A 26 12.19 9.04 -10.06
C SER A 26 13.36 8.09 -9.85
N THR A 27 14.44 8.60 -9.29
CA THR A 27 15.72 7.88 -9.17
C THR A 27 16.04 7.41 -7.75
N SER A 28 15.22 7.80 -6.77
CA SER A 28 15.41 7.41 -5.37
C SER A 28 14.10 7.32 -4.58
N TYR A 29 14.13 6.59 -3.46
CA TYR A 29 13.03 6.50 -2.51
C TYR A 29 12.58 7.88 -2.02
N GLU A 30 13.52 8.74 -1.60
CA GLU A 30 13.20 10.08 -1.08
C GLU A 30 12.61 11.01 -2.15
N GLU A 31 13.10 10.93 -3.39
CA GLU A 31 12.51 11.67 -4.51
C GLU A 31 11.07 11.23 -4.77
N ALA A 32 10.84 9.91 -4.89
CA ALA A 32 9.51 9.34 -5.07
C ALA A 32 8.57 9.72 -3.93
N LYS A 33 9.02 9.59 -2.68
CA LYS A 33 8.26 9.98 -1.47
C LYS A 33 7.90 11.45 -1.49
N ASN A 34 8.84 12.34 -1.82
CA ASN A 34 8.60 13.78 -1.90
C ASN A 34 7.54 14.13 -2.96
N ILE A 35 7.64 13.54 -4.15
CA ILE A 35 6.67 13.72 -5.24
C ILE A 35 5.28 13.21 -4.82
N LEU A 36 5.19 11.99 -4.30
CA LEU A 36 3.94 11.35 -3.88
C LEU A 36 3.31 12.02 -2.66
N THR A 37 4.08 12.75 -1.84
CA THR A 37 3.56 13.51 -0.69
C THR A 37 2.99 14.86 -1.12
N LYS A 38 3.64 15.55 -2.07
CA LYS A 38 3.37 16.97 -2.37
C LYS A 38 2.51 17.22 -3.61
N THR A 39 2.50 16.31 -4.58
CA THR A 39 1.80 16.53 -5.86
C THR A 39 0.30 16.58 -5.65
N LYS A 40 -0.37 17.61 -6.19
CA LYS A 40 -1.84 17.66 -6.22
C LYS A 40 -2.39 16.52 -7.07
N ILE A 41 -3.41 15.86 -6.56
CA ILE A 41 -4.03 14.70 -7.19
C ILE A 41 -5.55 14.86 -7.32
N LEU A 42 -6.13 14.18 -8.30
CA LEU A 42 -7.56 14.33 -8.62
C LEU A 42 -8.50 13.69 -7.60
N ALA A 43 -8.06 12.61 -6.95
CA ALA A 43 -8.80 11.85 -5.95
C ALA A 43 -7.91 11.54 -4.73
N PRO A 44 -8.48 11.29 -3.54
CA PRO A 44 -7.72 10.75 -2.40
C PRO A 44 -7.07 9.40 -2.74
N ALA A 45 -5.97 9.08 -2.08
CA ALA A 45 -5.23 7.83 -2.31
C ALA A 45 -4.40 7.42 -1.09
N TYR A 46 -4.00 6.15 -1.06
CA TYR A 46 -2.90 5.69 -0.21
C TYR A 46 -1.76 5.26 -1.12
N PHE A 47 -0.57 5.82 -0.92
CA PHE A 47 0.64 5.34 -1.58
C PHE A 47 1.46 4.54 -0.57
N ILE A 48 1.74 3.27 -0.91
CA ILE A 48 2.63 2.41 -0.13
C ILE A 48 3.94 2.35 -0.89
N LEU A 49 5.01 2.85 -0.28
CA LEU A 49 6.31 3.01 -0.92
C LEU A 49 7.38 2.31 -0.07
N GLY A 50 8.12 1.40 -0.69
CA GLY A 50 9.33 0.78 -0.13
C GLY A 50 10.58 1.22 -0.89
N GLY A 51 11.68 1.43 -0.18
CA GLY A 51 12.98 1.74 -0.74
C GLY A 51 13.90 0.53 -0.81
N ASN A 52 15.21 0.77 -0.90
CA ASN A 52 16.23 -0.27 -1.00
C ASN A 52 17.13 -0.35 0.24
N LYS A 53 16.86 0.43 1.29
CA LYS A 53 17.59 0.42 2.56
C LYS A 53 16.67 0.12 3.74
N THR A 54 17.28 -0.35 4.83
CA THR A 54 16.61 -0.53 6.13
C THR A 54 15.93 0.76 6.58
N GLY A 55 14.64 0.67 6.92
CA GLY A 55 13.83 1.80 7.37
C GLY A 55 13.14 2.58 6.25
N GLU A 56 13.50 2.37 4.98
CA GLU A 56 12.81 2.98 3.84
C GLU A 56 11.52 2.23 3.52
N GLY A 57 10.45 2.58 4.23
CA GLY A 57 9.11 2.06 3.99
C GLY A 57 8.08 2.98 4.62
N CYS A 58 7.07 3.39 3.86
CA CYS A 58 6.02 4.26 4.37
C CYS A 58 4.66 4.06 3.71
N VAL A 59 3.61 4.44 4.44
CA VAL A 59 2.27 4.67 3.90
C VAL A 59 2.01 6.18 3.90
N ILE A 60 1.71 6.74 2.73
CA ILE A 60 1.35 8.14 2.54
C ILE A 60 -0.17 8.21 2.36
N THR A 61 -0.87 8.73 3.35
CA THR A 61 -2.33 8.94 3.27
C THR A 61 -2.60 10.30 2.65
N ARG A 62 -3.18 10.32 1.46
CA ARG A 62 -3.34 11.53 0.65
C ARG A 62 -4.79 11.98 0.55
N ASP A 63 -5.00 13.25 0.85
CA ASP A 63 -6.07 14.02 0.24
C ASP A 63 -5.57 14.66 -1.06
N ARG A 64 -6.50 15.19 -1.84
CA ARG A 64 -6.27 15.78 -3.16
C ARG A 64 -5.19 16.85 -3.18
N LYS A 65 -5.07 17.64 -2.12
CA LYS A 65 -4.19 18.82 -2.08
C LYS A 65 -3.05 18.71 -1.05
N GLN A 66 -3.10 17.71 -0.17
CA GLN A 66 -2.16 17.60 0.94
C GLN A 66 -1.94 16.14 1.34
N SER A 67 -0.86 15.90 2.08
CA SER A 67 -0.68 14.65 2.81
C SER A 67 -1.32 14.79 4.19
N LEU A 68 -2.16 13.83 4.56
CA LEU A 68 -2.81 13.79 5.87
C LEU A 68 -1.92 13.09 6.92
N ASP A 69 -1.16 12.09 6.48
CA ASP A 69 -0.25 11.30 7.33
C ASP A 69 0.85 10.69 6.46
N VAL A 70 2.05 10.53 7.04
CA VAL A 70 3.14 9.74 6.47
C VAL A 70 3.61 8.78 7.56
N TYR A 71 3.17 7.52 7.46
CA TYR A 71 3.44 6.51 8.45
C TYR A 71 4.62 5.64 8.04
N GLU A 72 5.78 5.92 8.61
CA GLU A 72 7.04 5.27 8.28
C GLU A 72 7.29 4.03 9.15
N LEU A 73 8.09 3.11 8.62
CA LEU A 73 8.80 2.10 9.42
C LEU A 73 9.64 2.81 10.49
N ASN A 74 9.76 2.17 11.64
CA ASN A 74 10.62 2.68 12.72
C ASN A 74 11.22 1.50 13.47
N THR A 75 12.40 1.07 13.02
CA THR A 75 13.12 -0.06 13.60
C THR A 75 13.56 0.20 15.05
N LYS A 76 13.70 1.46 15.48
CA LYS A 76 14.00 1.81 16.87
C LYS A 76 12.81 1.64 17.82
N GLN A 77 11.60 1.52 17.27
CA GLN A 77 10.36 1.31 18.02
C GLN A 77 9.69 -0.02 17.63
N ASP A 78 10.49 -1.01 17.20
CA ASP A 78 10.05 -2.35 16.77
C ASP A 78 8.97 -2.36 15.69
N ARG A 79 8.88 -1.29 14.90
CA ARG A 79 7.93 -1.19 13.78
C ARG A 79 8.61 -1.64 12.50
N TRP A 80 8.59 -2.95 12.29
CA TRP A 80 9.22 -3.62 11.16
C TRP A 80 8.28 -3.83 9.96
N TYR A 81 6.99 -3.50 10.10
CA TYR A 81 6.04 -3.48 8.98
C TYR A 81 5.12 -2.25 9.03
N VAL A 82 4.54 -1.93 7.87
CA VAL A 82 3.38 -1.05 7.72
C VAL A 82 2.30 -1.78 6.92
N VAL A 83 1.03 -1.67 7.35
CA VAL A 83 -0.12 -2.31 6.69
C VAL A 83 -1.13 -1.22 6.34
N GLN A 84 -1.55 -1.20 5.08
CA GLN A 84 -2.61 -0.33 4.58
C GLN A 84 -3.60 -1.15 3.77
N THR A 85 -4.89 -0.93 4.05
CA THR A 85 -6.01 -1.46 3.26
C THR A 85 -6.72 -0.28 2.60
N ASN A 86 -7.95 0.04 2.99
CA ASN A 86 -8.79 1.05 2.33
C ASN A 86 -9.35 2.11 3.29
N TYR A 87 -8.93 2.12 4.55
CA TYR A 87 -9.36 3.06 5.57
C TYR A 87 -8.17 3.72 6.27
N ASP A 88 -8.40 4.93 6.77
CA ASP A 88 -7.39 5.70 7.50
C ASP A 88 -6.88 4.91 8.69
N ARG A 89 -5.56 4.98 8.95
CA ARG A 89 -4.94 4.24 10.04
C ARG A 89 -5.49 4.61 11.42
N TRP A 90 -5.81 5.89 11.63
CA TRP A 90 -6.36 6.44 12.88
C TRP A 90 -7.89 6.29 13.01
N LYS A 91 -8.54 5.62 12.05
CA LYS A 91 -9.97 5.28 12.12
C LYS A 91 -10.17 3.78 12.28
N SER A 92 -11.32 3.42 12.85
CA SER A 92 -11.81 2.05 12.88
C SER A 92 -12.13 1.57 11.46
N PRO A 93 -11.89 0.28 11.15
CA PRO A 93 -12.37 -0.33 9.91
C PRO A 93 -13.88 -0.23 9.82
N PHE A 94 -14.42 -0.30 8.60
CA PHE A 94 -15.83 -0.60 8.42
C PHE A 94 -16.07 -2.04 8.91
N PHE A 95 -17.04 -2.26 9.79
CA PHE A 95 -17.18 -3.51 10.54
C PHE A 95 -17.35 -4.77 9.68
N LEU A 96 -17.76 -4.62 8.41
CA LEU A 96 -17.85 -5.73 7.45
C LEU A 96 -16.52 -6.00 6.71
N ASP A 97 -15.62 -5.01 6.59
CA ASP A 97 -14.34 -5.13 5.88
C ASP A 97 -13.18 -4.73 6.80
N ASP A 98 -12.77 -5.66 7.69
CA ASP A 98 -11.52 -5.54 8.45
C ASP A 98 -10.49 -6.56 8.02
N ARG A 99 -9.77 -6.26 6.94
CA ARG A 99 -8.61 -7.04 6.49
C ARG A 99 -7.30 -6.62 7.17
N ARG A 100 -7.24 -5.40 7.72
CA ARG A 100 -6.04 -4.86 8.38
C ARG A 100 -5.71 -5.64 9.65
N THR A 101 -6.71 -5.94 10.49
CA THR A 101 -6.47 -6.64 11.75
C THR A 101 -5.96 -8.08 11.52
N PRO A 102 -6.60 -8.92 10.69
CA PRO A 102 -6.08 -10.25 10.37
C PRO A 102 -4.69 -10.22 9.74
N ALA A 103 -4.41 -9.29 8.82
CA ALA A 103 -3.08 -9.14 8.23
C ALA A 103 -2.00 -8.85 9.29
N LYS A 104 -2.28 -7.93 10.22
CA LYS A 104 -1.36 -7.63 11.33
C LYS A 104 -1.17 -8.81 12.29
N MET A 105 -2.24 -9.56 12.57
CA MET A 105 -2.15 -10.77 13.40
C MET A 105 -1.23 -11.80 12.76
N CYS A 106 -1.40 -12.07 11.47
CA CYS A 106 -0.56 -13.04 10.74
C CYS A 106 0.89 -12.57 10.64
N LEU A 107 1.14 -11.27 10.42
CA LEU A 107 2.50 -10.70 10.45
C LEU A 107 3.13 -10.82 11.83
N ASN A 108 2.39 -10.51 12.91
CA ASN A 108 2.88 -10.67 14.27
C ASN A 108 3.23 -12.13 14.60
N GLN A 109 2.41 -13.09 14.14
CA GLN A 109 2.68 -14.52 14.30
C GLN A 109 3.89 -14.98 13.47
N THR A 110 4.08 -14.42 12.27
CA THR A 110 5.24 -14.71 11.42
C THR A 110 6.53 -14.23 12.07
N THR A 111 6.48 -13.08 12.74
CA THR A 111 7.63 -12.35 13.32
C THR A 111 8.58 -11.76 12.26
N GLN A 112 9.43 -10.84 12.69
CA GLN A 112 10.41 -10.20 11.81
C GLN A 112 11.48 -11.19 11.29
N GLU A 113 11.84 -12.20 12.09
CA GLU A 113 12.91 -13.14 11.75
C GLU A 113 12.51 -14.11 10.62
N ASN A 114 11.21 -14.44 10.51
CA ASN A 114 10.72 -15.41 9.52
C ASN A 114 10.03 -14.75 8.30
N ILE A 115 10.08 -13.43 8.17
CA ILE A 115 9.44 -12.77 7.02
C ILE A 115 10.21 -13.09 5.72
N SER A 116 9.49 -13.60 4.72
CA SER A 116 10.00 -14.03 3.42
C SER A 116 8.89 -13.94 2.37
N PHE A 117 9.18 -14.25 1.11
CA PHE A 117 8.14 -14.35 0.08
C PHE A 117 7.06 -15.38 0.45
N ALA A 118 7.47 -16.56 0.93
CA ALA A 118 6.54 -17.63 1.31
C ALA A 118 5.62 -17.19 2.45
N THR A 119 6.19 -16.69 3.55
CA THR A 119 5.39 -16.28 4.71
C THR A 119 4.56 -15.01 4.44
N MET A 120 5.05 -14.09 3.60
CA MET A 120 4.22 -12.98 3.12
C MET A 120 3.05 -13.48 2.26
N TYR A 121 3.28 -14.47 1.39
CA TYR A 121 2.22 -15.09 0.60
C TYR A 121 1.19 -15.79 1.49
N ASP A 122 1.61 -16.43 2.59
CA ASP A 122 0.70 -17.03 3.58
C ASP A 122 -0.20 -15.97 4.23
N VAL A 123 0.37 -14.84 4.66
CA VAL A 123 -0.39 -13.68 5.18
C VAL A 123 -1.43 -13.23 4.15
N LEU A 124 -1.02 -13.04 2.89
CA LEU A 124 -1.88 -12.58 1.80
C LEU A 124 -2.86 -13.65 1.30
N SER A 125 -2.71 -14.90 1.72
CA SER A 125 -3.59 -16.03 1.40
C SER A 125 -4.61 -16.34 2.50
N THR A 126 -4.50 -15.68 3.65
CA THR A 126 -5.40 -15.90 4.78
C THR A 126 -6.69 -15.12 4.61
N LYS A 127 -7.86 -15.77 4.70
CA LYS A 127 -9.17 -15.09 4.68
C LYS A 127 -9.31 -14.23 5.96
N PRO A 128 -9.82 -12.98 5.90
CA PRO A 128 -10.39 -12.29 4.75
C PRO A 128 -9.39 -11.45 3.93
N VAL A 129 -8.08 -11.48 4.22
CA VAL A 129 -7.06 -10.77 3.41
C VAL A 129 -7.12 -11.24 1.96
N LEU A 130 -7.19 -12.56 1.76
CA LEU A 130 -7.66 -13.18 0.52
C LEU A 130 -9.20 -13.21 0.53
N ASN A 131 -9.82 -12.68 -0.52
CA ASN A 131 -11.27 -12.64 -0.68
C ASN A 131 -11.71 -12.76 -2.16
N LYS A 132 -13.03 -12.73 -2.41
CA LYS A 132 -13.61 -12.85 -3.76
C LYS A 132 -13.20 -11.74 -4.74
N LEU A 133 -12.78 -10.58 -4.26
CA LEU A 133 -12.30 -9.46 -5.09
C LEU A 133 -10.79 -9.54 -5.37
N THR A 134 -10.08 -10.50 -4.77
CA THR A 134 -8.64 -10.64 -4.98
C THR A 134 -8.37 -11.17 -6.37
N VAL A 135 -7.92 -10.29 -7.28
CA VAL A 135 -7.59 -10.66 -8.66
C VAL A 135 -6.21 -11.31 -8.74
N PHE A 136 -5.22 -10.72 -8.07
CA PHE A 136 -3.84 -11.19 -8.06
C PHE A 136 -3.15 -10.87 -6.72
N THR A 137 -2.02 -11.52 -6.48
CA THR A 137 -1.09 -11.20 -5.38
C THR A 137 0.29 -10.96 -5.96
N THR A 138 0.91 -9.84 -5.59
CA THR A 138 2.26 -9.46 -6.02
C THR A 138 3.22 -9.48 -4.85
N LEU A 139 4.40 -10.08 -5.04
CA LEU A 139 5.52 -10.06 -4.09
C LEU A 139 6.71 -9.36 -4.76
N MET A 140 7.41 -8.51 -4.02
CA MET A 140 8.51 -7.69 -4.54
C MET A 140 9.68 -7.66 -3.56
N ASP A 141 10.90 -7.86 -4.06
CA ASP A 141 12.15 -7.61 -3.35
C ASP A 141 13.00 -6.65 -4.19
N VAL A 142 13.11 -5.42 -3.73
CA VAL A 142 13.80 -4.33 -4.46
C VAL A 142 15.30 -4.63 -4.62
N THR A 143 15.94 -5.18 -3.59
CA THR A 143 17.39 -5.39 -3.58
C THR A 143 17.80 -6.60 -4.41
N LYS A 144 16.96 -7.64 -4.48
CA LYS A 144 17.19 -8.82 -5.31
C LYS A 144 16.62 -8.68 -6.72
N GLY A 145 15.86 -7.62 -7.00
CA GLY A 145 15.18 -7.45 -8.28
C GLY A 145 14.12 -8.53 -8.55
N GLN A 146 13.55 -9.12 -7.50
CA GLN A 146 12.52 -10.15 -7.64
C GLN A 146 11.14 -9.50 -7.69
N TYR A 147 10.34 -9.92 -8.66
CA TYR A 147 8.97 -9.46 -8.86
C TYR A 147 8.13 -10.65 -9.32
N GLU A 148 7.19 -11.08 -8.48
CA GLU A 148 6.33 -12.23 -8.76
C GLU A 148 4.88 -11.80 -8.64
N THR A 149 4.02 -12.28 -9.54
CA THR A 149 2.57 -12.03 -9.46
C THR A 149 1.80 -13.29 -9.82
N TYR A 150 0.83 -13.61 -8.98
CA TYR A 150 0.02 -14.83 -9.07
C TYR A 150 -1.45 -14.46 -9.17
N LEU A 151 -2.16 -15.01 -10.16
CA LEU A 151 -3.63 -14.96 -10.20
C LEU A 151 -4.20 -15.70 -9.00
N ARG A 152 -5.26 -15.16 -8.41
CA ARG A 152 -5.88 -15.71 -7.21
C ARG A 152 -7.31 -16.13 -7.49
N ASP A 153 -7.74 -17.15 -6.75
CA ASP A 153 -9.13 -17.51 -6.58
C ASP A 153 -9.38 -17.72 -5.09
N CYS A 154 -10.62 -17.51 -4.66
CA CYS A 154 -11.06 -17.73 -3.29
C CYS A 154 -12.29 -18.66 -3.29
N PRO A 155 -12.09 -19.99 -3.27
CA PRO A 155 -13.18 -20.95 -3.30
C PRO A 155 -14.11 -20.79 -2.10
N ASP A 156 -15.39 -21.12 -2.32
CA ASP A 156 -16.41 -21.07 -1.29
C ASP A 156 -16.14 -22.06 -0.14
N PRO A 157 -16.39 -21.68 1.12
CA PRO A 157 -16.91 -20.39 1.57
C PRO A 157 -15.82 -19.29 1.62
N CYS A 158 -16.07 -18.13 0.99
CA CYS A 158 -15.17 -16.97 1.03
C CYS A 158 -15.93 -15.64 1.05
N ILE A 159 -15.43 -14.64 1.78
CA ILE A 159 -16.06 -13.32 1.91
C ILE A 159 -16.02 -12.54 0.59
N GLY A 160 -17.07 -11.77 0.34
CA GLY A 160 -17.25 -11.01 -0.90
C GLY A 160 -16.34 -9.78 -1.06
N TRP A 161 -15.64 -9.33 -0.01
CA TRP A 161 -14.85 -8.09 0.01
C TRP A 161 -13.68 -8.14 1.00
#